data_AF-A0A6J4XD80-F1
#
_entry.id   AF-A0A6J4XD80-F1
#
_cell.length_a   1.000
_cell.length_b   1.000
_cell.length_c   1.000
_cell.angle_alpha   90.00
_cell.angle_beta   90.00
_cell.angle_gamma   90.00
#
_symmetry.space_group_name_H-M   'P 1'
#
loop_
_entity.id
_entity.type
_entity.pdbx_description
1 polymer ?
#
loop_
_entity_poly.entity_id
_entity_poly.type
_entity_poly.pdbx_seq_one_letter_code
_entity_poly.pdbx_strand_id
1 'polypeptide(L)'
;MIKQFFILFLILLTWVSRSANYRNLQSFETVWQTVNEKHYDPTFGGVDWNAVYDRYRPGIAAINDDADFYMLTNRMLFELNLSHLLVAARADLKIFRKGS
;
A
#
# COMPACT_ATOMS: atom_id res chain seq x y z
N MET A 1 3.73 -1.88 -44.62
CA MET A 1 3.31 -3.08 -43.84
C MET A 1 4.12 -3.32 -42.56
N ILE A 2 5.41 -2.95 -42.47
CA ILE A 2 6.27 -3.19 -41.28
C ILE A 2 6.09 -2.16 -40.15
N LYS A 3 5.61 -0.94 -40.44
CA LYS A 3 5.47 0.13 -39.43
C LYS A 3 4.33 -0.08 -38.42
N GLN A 4 3.29 -0.84 -38.77
CA GLN A 4 2.12 -1.10 -37.90
C GLN A 4 2.42 -2.08 -36.76
N PHE A 5 3.30 -3.06 -36.98
CA PHE A 5 3.71 -4.02 -35.95
C PHE A 5 4.64 -3.41 -34.89
N PHE A 6 5.44 -2.41 -35.26
CA PHE A 6 6.34 -1.72 -34.34
C PHE A 6 5.57 -0.85 -33.31
N ILE A 7 4.44 -0.26 -33.75
CA ILE A 7 3.55 0.51 -32.88
C ILE A 7 2.85 -0.39 -31.88
N LEU A 8 2.39 -1.58 -32.30
CA LEU A 8 1.76 -2.58 -31.41
C LEU A 8 2.71 -3.14 -30.34
N PHE A 9 4.01 -3.25 -30.65
CA PHE A 9 5.03 -3.69 -29.69
C PHE A 9 5.32 -2.64 -28.61
N LEU A 10 5.23 -1.35 -28.95
CA LEU A 10 5.46 -0.24 -28.02
C LEU A 10 4.34 -0.05 -26.98
N ILE A 11 3.10 -0.45 -27.31
CA ILE A 11 1.96 -0.39 -26.36
C ILE A 11 1.99 -1.53 -25.35
N LEU A 12 2.75 -2.61 -25.60
CA LEU A 12 2.86 -3.75 -24.69
C LEU A 12 3.78 -3.48 -23.49
N LEU A 13 4.80 -2.62 -23.68
CA LEU A 13 5.83 -2.35 -22.66
C LEU A 13 5.32 -1.51 -21.47
N THR A 14 4.20 -0.81 -21.62
CA THR A 14 3.62 0.05 -20.58
C THR A 14 2.65 -0.68 -19.64
N TRP A 15 2.32 -1.95 -19.88
CA TRP A 15 1.33 -2.68 -19.05
C TRP A 15 1.90 -3.27 -17.76
N VAL A 16 3.20 -3.60 -17.74
CA VAL A 16 3.79 -4.32 -16.61
C VAL A 16 3.84 -3.46 -15.33
N SER A 17 4.09 -2.15 -15.44
CA SER A 17 4.13 -1.24 -14.28
C SER A 17 2.75 -1.01 -13.64
N ARG A 18 1.66 -1.11 -14.41
CA ARG A 18 0.31 -0.81 -13.89
C ARG A 18 -0.22 -1.90 -12.95
N SER A 19 0.31 -3.13 -13.03
CA SER A 19 -0.19 -4.27 -12.27
C SER A 19 0.23 -4.27 -10.79
N ALA A 20 1.45 -3.83 -10.47
CA ALA A 20 1.95 -3.77 -9.10
C ALA A 20 1.23 -2.66 -8.31
N ASN A 21 1.13 -1.47 -8.89
CA ASN A 21 0.46 -0.31 -8.27
C ASN A 21 -1.01 -0.61 -7.98
N TYR A 22 -1.68 -1.36 -8.87
CA TYR A 22 -3.05 -1.80 -8.64
C TYR A 22 -3.17 -2.70 -7.41
N ARG A 23 -2.29 -3.70 -7.26
CA ARG A 23 -2.31 -4.60 -6.08
C ARG A 23 -1.99 -3.84 -4.80
N ASN A 24 -0.99 -2.96 -4.83
CA ASN A 24 -0.59 -2.15 -3.68
C ASN A 24 -1.72 -1.22 -3.25
N LEU A 25 -2.39 -0.57 -4.20
CA LEU A 25 -3.56 0.25 -3.91
C LEU A 25 -4.67 -0.60 -3.26
N GLN A 26 -5.04 -1.76 -3.83
CA GLN A 26 -6.07 -2.62 -3.24
C GLN A 26 -5.72 -3.09 -1.82
N SER A 27 -4.46 -3.45 -1.57
CA SER A 27 -3.98 -3.80 -0.23
C SER A 27 -4.08 -2.62 0.74
N PHE A 28 -3.70 -1.42 0.30
CA PHE A 28 -3.84 -0.20 1.08
C PHE A 28 -5.29 0.11 1.44
N GLU A 29 -6.21 0.05 0.46
CA GLU A 29 -7.65 0.26 0.69
C GLU A 29 -8.17 -0.71 1.75
N THR A 30 -7.77 -1.99 1.65
CA THR A 30 -8.16 -3.03 2.60
C THR A 30 -7.63 -2.76 4.01
N VAL A 31 -6.36 -2.35 4.13
CA VAL A 31 -5.74 -2.01 5.42
C VAL A 31 -6.47 -0.81 6.05
N TRP A 32 -6.64 0.27 5.28
CA TRP A 32 -7.30 1.46 5.77
C TRP A 32 -8.75 1.18 6.21
N GLN A 33 -9.52 0.46 5.40
CA GLN A 33 -10.90 0.09 5.71
C GLN A 33 -10.96 -0.83 6.94
N THR A 34 -10.05 -1.79 7.06
CA THR A 34 -10.00 -2.68 8.23
C THR A 34 -9.78 -1.88 9.51
N VAL A 35 -8.84 -0.93 9.50
CA VAL A 35 -8.62 -0.04 10.65
C VAL A 35 -9.86 0.82 10.87
N ASN A 36 -10.44 1.40 9.83
CA ASN A 36 -11.63 2.24 9.94
C ASN A 36 -12.83 1.52 10.59
N GLU A 37 -13.01 0.22 10.28
CA GLU A 37 -14.15 -0.57 10.78
C GLU A 37 -13.88 -1.28 12.10
N LYS A 38 -12.62 -1.64 12.39
CA LYS A 38 -12.27 -2.55 13.49
C LYS A 38 -11.43 -1.90 14.58
N HIS A 39 -10.99 -0.66 14.40
CA HIS A 39 -10.26 0.02 15.45
C HIS A 39 -11.10 0.16 16.72
N TYR A 40 -10.50 -0.09 17.88
CA TYR A 40 -11.21 -0.14 19.15
C TYR A 40 -11.69 1.25 19.61
N ASP A 41 -10.95 2.29 19.23
CA ASP A 41 -11.27 3.68 19.52
C ASP A 41 -11.89 4.34 18.27
N PRO A 42 -13.20 4.65 18.28
CA PRO A 42 -13.87 5.26 17.14
C PRO A 42 -13.40 6.70 16.87
N THR A 43 -12.67 7.32 17.81
CA THR A 43 -12.11 8.67 17.65
C THR A 43 -10.67 8.65 17.10
N PHE A 44 -10.06 7.47 16.94
CA PHE A 44 -8.67 7.31 16.49
C PHE A 44 -7.68 8.18 17.31
N GLY A 45 -7.91 8.37 18.61
CA GLY A 45 -7.11 9.26 19.44
C GLY A 45 -7.16 10.73 19.00
N GLY A 46 -8.23 11.17 18.33
CA GLY A 46 -8.39 12.50 17.77
C GLY A 46 -7.79 12.70 16.37
N VAL A 47 -7.27 11.64 15.75
CA VAL A 47 -6.76 11.68 14.37
C VAL A 47 -7.92 11.65 13.38
N ASP A 48 -7.94 12.59 12.43
CA ASP A 48 -8.85 12.50 11.28
C ASP A 48 -8.38 11.40 10.32
N TRP A 49 -8.93 10.21 10.51
CA TRP A 49 -8.54 9.01 9.76
C TRP A 49 -8.88 9.08 8.27
N ASN A 50 -9.91 9.84 7.89
CA ASN A 50 -10.24 10.09 6.49
C ASN A 50 -9.22 11.05 5.85
N ALA A 51 -8.86 12.12 6.55
CA ALA A 51 -7.82 13.03 6.07
C ALA A 51 -6.46 12.33 5.95
N VAL A 52 -6.15 11.35 6.81
CA VAL A 52 -4.95 10.51 6.68
C VAL A 52 -5.00 9.71 5.38
N TYR A 53 -6.11 9.05 5.06
CA TYR A 53 -6.28 8.34 3.79
C TYR A 53 -6.00 9.22 2.59
N ASP A 54 -6.63 10.39 2.54
CA ASP A 54 -6.50 11.32 1.41
C ASP A 54 -5.06 11.79 1.20
N ARG A 55 -4.28 11.96 2.28
CA ARG A 55 -2.86 12.33 2.20
C ARG A 55 -1.99 11.19 1.64
N TYR A 56 -2.24 9.95 2.04
CA TYR A 56 -1.36 8.82 1.74
C TYR A 56 -1.69 8.11 0.43
N ARG A 57 -2.96 8.08 0.04
CA ARG A 57 -3.44 7.37 -1.15
C ARG A 57 -2.70 7.75 -2.45
N PRO A 58 -2.43 9.05 -2.76
CA PRO A 58 -1.71 9.41 -3.98
C PRO A 58 -0.28 8.86 -3.99
N GLY A 59 0.39 8.84 -2.84
CA GLY A 59 1.73 8.27 -2.70
C GLY A 59 1.73 6.76 -2.94
N ILE A 60 0.77 6.04 -2.38
CA ILE A 60 0.60 4.60 -2.60
C ILE A 60 0.35 4.29 -4.09
N ALA A 61 -0.49 5.08 -4.76
CA ALA A 61 -0.79 4.89 -6.18
C ALA A 61 0.42 5.11 -7.11
N ALA A 62 1.43 5.86 -6.66
CA ALA A 62 2.66 6.15 -7.40
C ALA A 62 3.78 5.12 -7.16
N ILE A 63 3.68 4.29 -6.12
CA ILE A 63 4.70 3.31 -5.75
C ILE A 63 4.62 2.06 -6.62
N ASN A 64 5.74 1.68 -7.22
CA ASN A 64 5.89 0.44 -7.99
C ASN A 64 6.71 -0.64 -7.25
N ASP A 65 7.26 -0.32 -6.08
CA ASP A 65 8.10 -1.20 -5.27
C ASP A 65 7.38 -1.66 -3.99
N ASP A 66 7.49 -2.94 -3.68
CA ASP A 66 6.78 -3.53 -2.53
C ASP A 66 7.34 -3.01 -1.19
N ALA A 67 8.66 -2.79 -1.07
CA ALA A 67 9.25 -2.30 0.17
C ALA A 67 8.80 -0.86 0.47
N ASP A 68 8.76 -0.01 -0.55
CA ASP A 68 8.21 1.34 -0.44
C ASP A 68 6.73 1.33 -0.05
N PHE A 69 5.95 0.36 -0.55
CA PHE A 69 4.55 0.18 -0.19
C PHE A 69 4.39 -0.14 1.31
N TYR A 70 5.13 -1.12 1.84
CA TYR A 70 5.07 -1.47 3.26
C TYR A 70 5.55 -0.32 4.14
N MET A 71 6.61 0.38 3.73
CA MET A 71 7.11 1.56 4.44
C MET A 71 6.04 2.66 4.52
N LEU A 72 5.44 3.05 3.40
CA LEU A 72 4.47 4.15 3.38
C LEU A 72 3.17 3.77 4.09
N THR A 73 2.71 2.53 3.96
CA THR A 73 1.53 2.04 4.69
C THR A 73 1.78 2.02 6.19
N ASN A 74 2.96 1.58 6.65
CA ASN A 74 3.28 1.63 8.07
C ASN A 74 3.41 3.07 8.60
N ARG A 75 3.94 4.01 7.81
CA ARG A 75 3.94 5.43 8.17
C ARG A 75 2.53 5.97 8.38
N MET A 76 1.55 5.55 7.57
CA MET A 76 0.14 5.88 7.77
C MET A 76 -0.38 5.30 9.10
N LEU A 77 -0.08 4.03 9.40
CA LEU A 77 -0.53 3.39 10.63
C LEU A 77 0.10 4.02 11.88
N PHE A 78 1.36 4.49 11.80
CA PHE A 78 2.04 5.15 12.90
C PHE A 78 1.43 6.50 13.30
N GLU A 79 0.64 7.14 12.43
CA GLU A 79 -0.13 8.36 12.78
C GLU A 79 -1.11 8.09 13.94
N LEU A 80 -1.52 6.84 14.15
CA LEU A 80 -2.37 6.41 15.27
C LEU A 80 -1.60 6.25 16.59
N ASN A 81 -0.28 6.47 16.61
CA ASN A 81 0.59 6.29 17.79
C ASN A 81 0.55 4.88 18.42
N LEU A 82 0.32 3.85 17.60
CA LEU A 82 0.28 2.45 18.04
C LEU A 82 1.50 1.69 17.49
N SER A 83 2.46 1.39 18.37
CA SER A 83 3.74 0.76 17.99
C SER A 83 3.63 -0.66 17.41
N HIS A 84 2.51 -1.34 17.67
CA HIS A 84 2.27 -2.74 17.30
C HIS A 84 1.28 -2.89 16.14
N LEU A 85 0.75 -1.79 15.59
CA LEU A 85 -0.16 -1.81 14.45
C LEU A 85 0.64 -1.66 13.15
N LEU A 86 0.95 -2.79 12.51
CA LEU A 86 1.85 -2.83 11.36
C LEU A 86 1.39 -3.83 10.30
N VAL A 87 1.77 -3.56 9.06
CA VAL A 87 1.75 -4.51 7.95
C VAL A 87 3.17 -4.97 7.65
N ALA A 88 3.33 -6.25 7.35
CA ALA A 88 4.64 -6.84 7.06
C ALA A 88 4.58 -7.71 5.80
N ALA A 89 5.66 -7.70 5.03
CA ALA A 89 5.82 -8.63 3.93
C ALA A 89 5.92 -10.06 4.46
N ARG A 90 5.41 -11.03 3.70
CA ARG A 90 5.51 -12.45 4.07
C ARG A 90 6.96 -12.90 4.29
N ALA A 91 7.92 -12.30 3.58
CA ALA A 91 9.34 -12.58 3.74
C ALA A 91 9.84 -12.18 5.15
N ASP A 92 9.35 -11.06 5.68
CA ASP A 92 9.78 -10.49 6.96
C ASP A 92 9.12 -11.19 8.16
N LEU A 93 7.99 -11.88 7.95
CA LEU A 93 7.35 -12.72 8.98
C LEU A 93 8.27 -13.82 9.53
N LYS A 94 9.27 -14.25 8.75
CA LYS A 94 10.27 -15.23 9.23
C LYS A 94 11.15 -14.68 10.34
N ILE A 95 11.34 -13.35 10.38
CA ILE A 95 12.13 -12.67 11.41
C ILE A 95 11.34 -12.68 12.73
N PHE A 96 10.04 -12.38 12.69
CA PHE A 96 9.16 -12.41 13.86
C PHE A 96 8.97 -13.81 14.45
N ARG A 97 8.98 -14.85 13.63
CA ARG A 97 8.77 -16.24 14.08
C ARG A 97 9.97 -16.87 14.80
N LYS A 98 11.18 -16.32 14.66
CA LYS A 98 12.40 -16.92 15.25
C LYS A 98 12.72 -16.41 16.67
N GLY A 99 11.91 -15.49 17.19
CA GLY A 99 12.09 -14.87 18.51
C GLY A 99 10.99 -15.16 19.53
N SER A 100 10.14 -16.17 19.29
CA SER A 100 9.11 -16.64 20.23
C SER A 100 9.41 -18.05 20.72
#